data_AF-A0AAN4L7N9-F1
#
_entry.id   AF-A0AAN4L7N9-F1
#
_cell.length_a   1.000
_cell.length_b   1.000
_cell.length_c   1.000
_cell.angle_alpha   90.00
_cell.angle_beta   90.00
_cell.angle_gamma   90.00
#
_symmetry.space_group_name_H-M   'P 1'
#
loop_
_entity.id
_entity.type
_entity.pdbx_description
1 polymer ?
#
loop_
_entity_poly.entity_id
_entity_poly.type
_entity_poly.pdbx_seq_one_letter_code
_entity_poly.pdbx_strand_id
1 'polypeptide(L)'
;DQTLNIGSTVRLAEGIQKTIKVGTIKLIREVRQHAKNLGGIRFSYVIGRDPIEATQVGEQDIPAIDCPAIEQAYQKAFDLIFVEGLTDEEYEEVDMEGIQALDNVLDRFL
;
A
#
# COMPACT_ATOMS: atom_id res chain seq x y z
N ASP A 1 4.00 29.73 -10.10
CA ASP A 1 3.49 28.50 -10.73
C ASP A 1 4.03 27.25 -10.07
N GLN A 2 3.37 26.80 -8.99
CA GLN A 2 3.44 25.40 -8.60
C GLN A 2 2.38 24.69 -9.42
N THR A 3 2.74 24.26 -10.62
CA THR A 3 1.96 23.25 -11.33
C THR A 3 1.87 22.05 -10.41
N LEU A 4 0.70 21.92 -9.78
CA LEU A 4 0.34 20.84 -8.89
C LEU A 4 0.67 19.52 -9.60
N ASN A 5 1.69 18.80 -9.10
CA ASN A 5 2.13 17.50 -9.59
C ASN A 5 1.06 16.44 -9.25
N ILE A 6 -0.10 16.56 -9.90
CA ILE A 6 -1.30 15.75 -9.69
C ILE A 6 -1.44 14.73 -10.82
N GLY A 7 -1.56 13.46 -10.46
CA GLY A 7 -1.72 12.31 -11.34
C GLY A 7 -3.17 11.84 -11.43
N SER A 8 -3.37 10.57 -11.77
CA SER A 8 -4.70 9.97 -11.88
C SER A 8 -5.43 9.88 -10.54
N THR A 9 -6.75 10.03 -10.56
CA THR A 9 -7.63 9.74 -9.42
C THR A 9 -8.00 8.26 -9.41
N VAL A 10 -8.06 7.66 -8.22
CA VAL A 10 -8.55 6.31 -7.97
C VAL A 10 -9.73 6.36 -7.02
N ARG A 11 -10.72 5.49 -7.25
CA ARG A 11 -11.83 5.28 -6.33
C ARG A 11 -11.44 4.19 -5.33
N LEU A 12 -11.66 4.44 -4.04
CA LEU A 12 -11.39 3.47 -2.98
C LEU A 12 -12.67 2.90 -2.36
N ALA A 13 -13.76 3.66 -2.38
CA ALA A 13 -15.08 3.21 -1.97
C ALA A 13 -16.15 4.10 -2.63
N GLU A 14 -17.43 3.90 -2.30
CA GLU A 14 -18.45 4.91 -2.59
C GLU A 14 -18.14 6.20 -1.82
N GLY A 15 -18.10 7.35 -2.51
CA GLY A 15 -17.76 8.63 -1.90
C GLY A 15 -16.26 8.89 -1.65
N ILE A 16 -15.42 7.85 -1.65
CA ILE A 16 -13.96 7.98 -1.41
C ILE A 16 -13.18 7.93 -2.71
N GLN A 17 -12.60 9.07 -3.09
CA GLN A 17 -11.70 9.20 -4.24
C GLN A 17 -10.40 9.84 -3.80
N LYS A 18 -9.27 9.24 -4.21
CA LYS A 18 -7.95 9.72 -3.90
C LYS A 18 -7.17 10.06 -5.15
N THR A 19 -6.54 11.23 -5.12
CA THR A 19 -5.69 11.67 -6.23
C THR A 19 -4.23 11.33 -5.94
N ILE A 20 -3.58 10.69 -6.91
CA ILE A 20 -2.19 10.26 -6.82
C ILE A 20 -1.26 11.45 -7.08
N LYS A 21 -0.20 11.63 -6.27
CA LYS A 21 0.90 12.55 -6.57
C LYS A 21 1.69 12.02 -7.77
N VAL A 22 2.02 12.89 -8.72
CA VAL A 22 2.91 12.52 -9.84
C VAL A 22 4.25 12.08 -9.27
N GLY A 23 4.64 10.84 -9.59
CA GLY A 23 5.86 10.20 -9.11
C GLY A 23 7.10 10.99 -9.53
N THR A 24 7.67 11.77 -8.61
CA THR A 24 9.06 12.20 -8.74
C THR A 24 9.97 11.04 -8.38
N ILE A 25 11.21 11.01 -8.89
CA ILE A 25 12.21 10.00 -8.53
C ILE A 25 12.38 9.93 -6.99
N LYS A 26 12.28 11.06 -6.30
CA LYS A 26 12.33 11.13 -4.84
C LYS A 26 11.18 10.36 -4.20
N LEU A 27 9.95 10.60 -4.63
CA LEU A 27 8.76 9.90 -4.12
C LEU A 27 8.86 8.38 -4.34
N ILE A 28 9.26 7.95 -5.53
CA ILE A 28 9.47 6.53 -5.85
C ILE A 28 10.50 5.91 -4.90
N ARG A 29 11.60 6.62 -4.62
CA ARG A 29 12.64 6.13 -3.71
C ARG A 29 12.15 6.03 -2.27
N GLU A 30 11.38 7.01 -1.79
CA GLU A 30 10.80 7.00 -0.44
C GLU A 30 9.81 5.84 -0.28
N VAL A 31 8.89 5.66 -1.23
CA VAL A 31 7.95 4.53 -1.24
C VAL A 31 8.68 3.18 -1.23
N ARG A 32 9.72 3.02 -2.07
CA ARG A 32 10.56 1.80 -2.09
C ARG A 32 11.34 1.57 -0.79
N GLN A 33 11.73 2.63 -0.09
CA GLN A 33 12.40 2.49 1.22
C GLN A 33 11.43 1.96 2.27
N HIS A 34 10.19 2.46 2.30
CA HIS A 34 9.14 1.91 3.15
C HIS A 34 8.79 0.47 2.76
N ALA A 35 8.86 0.15 1.47
CA ALA A 35 8.56 -1.18 0.95
C ALA A 35 9.71 -2.20 0.98
N LYS A 36 10.92 -1.78 1.38
CA LYS A 36 12.13 -2.62 1.30
C LYS A 36 12.01 -3.93 2.10
N ASN A 37 11.22 -3.92 3.16
CA ASN A 37 11.05 -5.06 4.07
C ASN A 37 9.79 -5.89 3.80
N LEU A 38 9.04 -5.61 2.73
CA LEU A 38 7.73 -6.24 2.47
C LEU A 38 7.85 -7.60 1.77
N GLY A 39 9.06 -8.04 1.41
CA GLY A 39 9.29 -9.38 0.87
C GLY A 39 8.56 -9.70 -0.44
N GLY A 40 8.05 -8.69 -1.15
CA GLY A 40 7.21 -8.87 -2.34
C GLY A 40 5.78 -9.33 -2.03
N ILE A 41 5.35 -9.27 -0.77
CA ILE A 41 4.02 -9.64 -0.32
C ILE A 41 3.04 -8.52 -0.68
N ARG A 42 1.93 -8.84 -1.35
CA ARG A 42 0.93 -7.83 -1.75
C ARG A 42 0.20 -7.22 -0.57
N PHE A 43 -0.23 -5.97 -0.70
CA PHE A 43 -1.05 -5.31 0.32
C PHE A 43 -2.38 -6.04 0.54
N SER A 44 -3.07 -6.40 -0.55
CA SER A 44 -4.31 -7.21 -0.50
C SER A 44 -4.15 -8.57 0.21
N TYR A 45 -2.93 -9.09 0.32
CA TYR A 45 -2.67 -10.33 1.04
C TYR A 45 -2.57 -10.12 2.55
N VAL A 46 -2.03 -8.99 3.02
CA VAL A 46 -1.75 -8.77 4.45
C VAL A 46 -2.82 -7.97 5.18
N ILE A 47 -3.62 -7.19 4.47
CA ILE A 47 -4.65 -6.33 5.07
C ILE A 47 -5.56 -7.11 6.04
N GLY A 48 -5.63 -6.65 7.28
CA GLY A 48 -6.47 -7.19 8.33
C GLY A 48 -6.06 -8.58 8.82
N ARG A 49 -4.85 -9.07 8.49
CA ARG A 49 -4.36 -10.38 8.93
C ARG A 49 -3.49 -10.30 10.17
N ASP A 50 -3.66 -11.28 11.04
CA ASP A 50 -2.74 -11.55 12.13
C ASP A 50 -1.35 -11.99 11.63
N PRO A 51 -0.30 -11.88 12.46
CA PRO A 51 1.01 -12.43 12.16
C PRO A 51 0.94 -13.92 11.80
N ILE A 52 1.64 -14.30 10.74
CA ILE A 52 1.75 -15.69 10.31
C ILE A 52 3.02 -16.27 10.93
N GLU A 53 2.87 -17.32 11.73
CA GLU A 53 4.02 -18.01 12.31
C GLU A 53 4.85 -18.72 11.24
N ALA A 54 6.13 -18.97 11.54
CA ALA A 54 6.97 -19.76 10.66
C ALA A 54 6.40 -21.18 10.56
N THR A 55 6.27 -21.71 9.34
CA THR A 55 5.71 -23.05 9.12
C THR A 55 6.63 -23.84 8.20
N GLN A 56 6.69 -25.16 8.41
CA GLN A 56 7.38 -26.06 7.49
C GLN A 56 6.34 -26.76 6.62
N VAL A 57 6.45 -26.61 5.30
CA VAL A 57 5.59 -27.27 4.32
C VAL A 57 6.45 -28.20 3.49
N GLY A 58 6.39 -29.50 3.79
CA GLY A 58 7.28 -30.49 3.18
C GLY A 58 8.74 -30.25 3.59
N GLU A 59 9.62 -30.05 2.62
CA GLU A 59 11.04 -29.72 2.85
C GLU A 59 11.32 -28.20 2.83
N GLN A 60 10.30 -27.34 2.70
CA GLN A 60 10.45 -25.89 2.68
C GLN A 60 10.09 -25.24 4.02
N ASP A 61 10.99 -24.40 4.51
CA ASP A 61 10.73 -23.49 5.62
C ASP A 61 10.11 -22.19 5.08
N ILE A 62 8.87 -21.90 5.51
CA ILE A 62 8.20 -20.63 5.28
C ILE A 62 8.50 -19.75 6.49
N PRO A 63 9.19 -18.60 6.32
CA PRO A 63 9.52 -17.73 7.43
C PRO A 63 8.25 -17.09 8.01
N ALA A 64 8.33 -16.65 9.26
CA ALA A 64 7.26 -15.88 9.88
C ALA A 64 7.03 -14.56 9.13
N ILE A 65 5.77 -14.16 9.00
CA ILE A 65 5.35 -12.93 8.33
C ILE A 65 4.62 -12.05 9.34
N ASP A 66 5.16 -10.87 9.60
CA ASP A 66 4.50 -9.85 10.42
C ASP A 66 3.53 -9.05 9.55
N CYS A 67 2.34 -9.61 9.32
CA CYS A 67 1.29 -8.99 8.50
C CYS A 67 0.94 -7.56 8.99
N PRO A 68 0.72 -7.30 10.30
CA PRO A 68 0.45 -5.96 10.80
C PRO A 68 1.56 -4.95 10.47
N ALA A 69 2.83 -5.33 10.62
CA ALA A 69 3.94 -4.43 10.29
C ALA A 69 4.04 -4.13 8.80
N ILE A 70 3.75 -5.11 7.93
CA ILE A 70 3.72 -4.94 6.47
C ILE A 70 2.56 -4.02 6.08
N GLU A 71 1.38 -4.23 6.64
CA GLU A 71 0.20 -3.38 6.41
C GLU A 71 0.47 -1.93 6.79
N GLN A 72 1.03 -1.67 7.98
CA GLN A 72 1.41 -0.31 8.40
C GLN A 72 2.44 0.35 7.48
N ALA A 73 3.37 -0.43 6.91
CA ALA A 73 4.32 0.10 5.94
C ALA A 73 3.64 0.51 4.63
N TYR A 74 2.61 -0.23 4.20
CA TYR A 74 1.78 0.13 3.05
C TYR A 74 0.91 1.36 3.31
N GLN A 75 0.27 1.46 4.48
CA GLN A 75 -0.48 2.66 4.89
C GLN A 75 0.38 3.93 4.80
N LYS A 76 1.61 3.88 5.35
CA LYS A 76 2.58 4.98 5.23
C LYS A 76 2.97 5.28 3.78
N ALA A 77 3.04 4.27 2.92
CA ALA A 77 3.28 4.48 1.49
C ALA A 77 2.10 5.20 0.82
N PHE A 78 0.85 4.87 1.19
CA PHE A 78 -0.34 5.54 0.67
C PHE A 78 -0.39 7.02 1.08
N ASP A 79 0.01 7.37 2.30
CA ASP A 79 0.13 8.77 2.74
C ASP A 79 1.11 9.58 1.89
N LEU A 80 2.21 8.94 1.48
CA LEU A 80 3.17 9.55 0.59
C LEU A 80 2.61 9.66 -0.84
N ILE A 81 1.90 8.66 -1.32
CA ILE A 81 1.43 8.59 -2.70
C ILE A 81 0.22 9.48 -2.96
N PHE A 82 -0.74 9.58 -2.04
CA PHE A 82 -1.95 10.38 -2.24
C PHE A 82 -1.74 11.84 -1.86
N VAL A 83 -2.34 12.77 -2.61
CA VAL A 83 -2.24 14.22 -2.38
C VAL A 83 -2.64 14.59 -0.96
N GLU A 84 -3.76 14.05 -0.50
CA GLU A 84 -4.35 14.30 0.83
C GLU A 84 -4.03 13.17 1.83
N GLY A 85 -3.21 12.20 1.44
CA GLY A 85 -3.02 10.95 2.19
C GLY A 85 -4.26 10.06 2.19
N LEU A 86 -4.21 8.99 3.00
CA LEU A 86 -5.34 8.09 3.25
C LEU A 86 -5.55 8.02 4.77
N THR A 87 -6.63 8.64 5.24
CA THR A 87 -6.91 8.65 6.69
C THR A 87 -7.35 7.28 7.19
N ASP A 88 -7.22 7.03 8.49
CA ASP A 88 -7.64 5.77 9.11
C ASP A 88 -9.14 5.49 8.88
N GLU A 89 -10.00 6.53 8.96
CA GLU A 89 -11.43 6.41 8.69
C GLU A 89 -11.70 5.98 7.24
N GLU A 90 -11.04 6.63 6.28
CA GLU A 90 -11.19 6.27 4.86
C GLU A 90 -10.61 4.89 4.54
N TYR A 91 -9.56 4.49 5.27
CA TYR A 91 -8.93 3.19 5.14
C TYR A 91 -9.87 2.05 5.56
N GLU A 92 -10.59 2.22 6.66
CA GLU A 92 -11.58 1.24 7.15
C GLU A 92 -12.78 1.08 6.22
N GLU A 93 -13.10 2.11 5.43
CA GLU A 93 -14.21 2.10 4.48
C GLU A 93 -13.84 1.58 3.07
N VAL A 94 -12.57 1.25 2.82
CA VAL A 94 -12.11 0.77 1.51
C VAL A 94 -12.82 -0.53 1.13
N ASP A 95 -13.46 -0.53 -0.04
CA ASP A 95 -14.14 -1.72 -0.56
C ASP A 95 -13.19 -2.64 -1.35
N MET A 96 -13.69 -3.79 -1.82
CA MET A 96 -12.88 -4.76 -2.57
C MET A 96 -12.28 -4.17 -3.87
N GLU A 97 -12.99 -3.27 -4.56
CA GLU A 97 -12.46 -2.58 -5.74
C GLU A 97 -11.34 -1.62 -5.33
N GLY A 98 -11.52 -0.94 -4.19
CA GLY A 98 -10.52 -0.07 -3.59
C GLY A 98 -9.25 -0.79 -3.18
N ILE A 99 -9.34 -1.96 -2.54
CA ILE A 99 -8.17 -2.78 -2.20
C ILE A 99 -7.38 -3.13 -3.46
N GLN A 100 -8.07 -3.50 -4.55
CA GLN A 100 -7.43 -3.79 -5.82
C GLN A 100 -6.83 -2.52 -6.46
N ALA A 101 -7.49 -1.38 -6.34
CA ALA A 101 -6.95 -0.11 -6.78
C ALA A 101 -5.66 0.24 -6.02
N LEU A 102 -5.61 0.02 -4.71
CA LEU A 102 -4.44 0.23 -3.87
C LEU A 102 -3.25 -0.64 -4.29
N ASP A 103 -3.46 -1.93 -4.55
CA ASP A 103 -2.43 -2.83 -5.12
C ASP A 103 -1.91 -2.28 -6.47
N ASN A 104 -2.82 -1.89 -7.38
CA ASN A 104 -2.44 -1.34 -8.68
C ASN A 104 -1.68 0.00 -8.57
N VAL A 105 -1.97 0.80 -7.54
CA VAL A 105 -1.20 2.00 -7.24
C VAL A 105 0.21 1.62 -6.83
N LEU A 106 0.37 0.68 -5.90
CA LEU A 106 1.69 0.24 -5.43
C LEU A 106 2.55 -0.35 -6.56
N ASP A 107 1.97 -1.13 -7.47
CA ASP A 107 2.66 -1.69 -8.64
C ASP A 107 3.27 -0.62 -9.56
N ARG A 108 2.75 0.63 -9.53
CA ARG A 108 3.34 1.75 -10.30
C ARG A 108 4.57 2.37 -9.64
N PHE A 109 4.73 2.18 -8.32
CA PHE A 109 5.80 2.80 -7.54
C PHE A 109 6.88 1.80 -7.09
N LEU A 110 6.55 0.52 -6.92
CA LEU A 110 7.45 -0.54 -6.50
C LEU A 110 8.12 -1.20 -7.70
#